data_AF-G3GY39-F1
#
_entry.id   AF-G3GY39-F1
#
_cell.length_a   1.000
_cell.length_b   1.000
_cell.length_c   1.000
_cell.angle_alpha   90.00
_cell.angle_beta   90.00
_cell.angle_gamma   90.00
#
_symmetry.space_group_name_H-M   'P 1'
#
loop_
_entity.id
_entity.type
_entity.pdbx_description
1 polymer ?
#
loop_
_entity_poly.entity_id
_entity_poly.type
_entity_poly.pdbx_seq_one_letter_code
_entity_poly.pdbx_strand_id
1 'polypeptide(L)'
;MQSAATTCTEDRIQHALERCLHGLSLGRRSAPWSAGLCLNCWSLQELVSRDPGHFLILLEQILQKTREVQEKGTYDLLAPLALLFYSTVLCTPHFPPDSDLLLKAASTYHCFLTWPVPYCSICQELLTFIDAELKAPGEDQGGQGSCD
;
A
#
# COMPACT_ATOMS: atom_id res chain seq x y z
N MET A 1 -28.21 -6.81 -11.00
CA MET A 1 -28.00 -7.43 -9.68
C MET A 1 -26.52 -7.29 -9.36
N GLN A 2 -26.11 -6.22 -8.65
CA GLN A 2 -24.70 -5.94 -8.36
C GLN A 2 -24.33 -6.49 -6.97
N SER A 3 -23.49 -7.53 -6.98
CA SER A 3 -22.36 -7.81 -6.08
C SER A 3 -22.48 -7.50 -4.58
N ALA A 4 -23.41 -8.12 -3.85
CA ALA A 4 -23.35 -8.13 -2.38
C ALA A 4 -22.12 -8.90 -1.83
N ALA A 5 -21.47 -9.74 -2.64
CA ALA A 5 -20.31 -10.53 -2.25
C ALA A 5 -19.01 -9.70 -2.17
N THR A 6 -18.86 -8.64 -2.97
CA THR A 6 -17.64 -7.82 -2.99
C THR A 6 -17.57 -6.88 -1.78
N THR A 7 -18.70 -6.31 -1.37
CA THR A 7 -18.78 -5.38 -0.23
C THR A 7 -18.47 -6.04 1.11
N CYS A 8 -18.82 -7.32 1.30
CA CYS A 8 -18.50 -8.05 2.53
C CYS A 8 -17.00 -8.26 2.73
N THR A 9 -16.26 -8.54 1.65
CA THR A 9 -14.81 -8.75 1.75
C THR A 9 -14.07 -7.44 1.88
N GLU A 10 -14.48 -6.41 1.14
CA GLU A 10 -13.93 -5.06 1.24
C GLU A 10 -14.05 -4.49 2.65
N ASP A 11 -15.23 -4.62 3.29
CA ASP A 11 -15.45 -4.18 4.67
C ASP A 11 -14.55 -4.91 5.66
N ARG A 12 -14.34 -6.22 5.46
CA ARG A 12 -13.42 -7.02 6.29
C ARG A 12 -11.97 -6.59 6.15
N ILE A 13 -11.53 -6.30 4.92
CA ILE A 13 -10.18 -5.80 4.65
C ILE A 13 -10.01 -4.42 5.29
N GLN A 14 -11.01 -3.53 5.12
CA GLN A 14 -10.99 -2.20 5.71
C GLN A 14 -10.91 -2.27 7.23
N HIS A 15 -11.74 -3.08 7.86
CA HIS A 15 -11.76 -3.26 9.30
C HIS A 15 -10.43 -3.80 9.84
N ALA A 16 -9.81 -4.74 9.11
CA ALA A 16 -8.50 -5.27 9.46
C ALA A 16 -7.38 -4.21 9.29
N LEU A 17 -7.44 -3.39 8.24
CA LEU A 17 -6.54 -2.26 8.02
C LEU A 17 -6.66 -1.22 9.15
N GLU A 18 -7.88 -0.82 9.49
CA GLU A 18 -8.13 0.12 10.59
C GLU A 18 -7.58 -0.40 11.92
N ARG A 19 -7.72 -1.71 12.19
CA ARG A 19 -7.12 -2.34 13.38
C ARG A 19 -5.59 -2.30 13.35
N CYS A 20 -4.96 -2.50 12.20
CA CYS A 20 -3.51 -2.36 12.06
C CYS A 20 -3.07 -0.92 12.38
N LEU A 21 -3.76 0.07 11.81
CA LEU A 21 -3.45 1.49 11.98
C LEU A 21 -3.72 1.99 13.40
N HIS A 22 -4.78 1.54 14.05
CA HIS A 22 -5.05 1.84 15.46
C HIS A 22 -3.97 1.29 16.40
N GLY A 23 -3.36 0.14 16.05
CA GLY A 23 -2.21 -0.38 16.77
C GLY A 23 -0.94 0.45 16.59
N LEU A 24 -0.83 1.14 15.45
CA LEU A 24 0.33 1.97 15.08
C LEU A 24 0.25 3.38 15.69
N SER A 25 -0.94 3.98 15.73
CA SER A 25 -1.15 5.36 16.20
C SER A 25 -0.95 5.57 17.70
N LEU A 26 -1.05 4.50 18.50
CA LEU A 26 -0.76 4.56 19.94
C LEU A 26 0.74 4.40 20.25
N GLY A 27 1.59 4.16 19.25
CA GLY A 27 3.00 3.84 19.35
C GLY A 27 3.91 5.02 19.69
N ARG A 28 3.63 5.76 20.76
CA ARG A 28 4.59 6.70 21.36
C ARG A 28 5.77 5.92 21.96
N ARG A 29 6.81 5.70 21.15
CA ARG A 29 8.24 5.63 21.51
C ARG A 29 8.84 4.49 22.38
N SER A 30 8.24 3.31 22.62
CA SER A 30 8.99 2.33 23.45
C SER A 30 8.82 0.82 23.25
N ALA A 31 8.19 0.32 22.19
CA ALA A 31 8.25 -1.12 21.90
C ALA A 31 8.46 -1.37 20.40
N PRO A 32 9.50 -2.13 19.99
CA PRO A 32 9.59 -2.63 18.64
C PRO A 32 8.40 -3.59 18.48
N TRP A 33 7.48 -3.25 17.58
CA TRP A 33 6.33 -4.07 17.18
C TRP A 33 5.67 -4.88 18.31
N SER A 34 4.70 -4.28 19.00
CA SER A 34 3.88 -5.06 19.93
C SER A 34 3.35 -6.32 19.23
N ALA A 35 3.33 -7.46 19.92
CA ALA A 35 2.85 -8.71 19.33
C ALA A 35 1.44 -8.56 18.71
N GLY A 36 0.60 -7.69 19.28
CA GLY A 36 -0.71 -7.33 18.73
C GLY A 36 -0.65 -6.66 17.36
N LEU A 37 0.34 -5.80 17.10
CA LEU A 37 0.55 -5.22 15.77
C LEU A 37 0.92 -6.30 14.74
N CYS A 38 1.88 -7.17 15.09
CA CYS A 38 2.31 -8.25 14.20
C CYS A 38 1.16 -9.19 13.88
N LEU A 39 0.32 -9.54 14.86
CA LEU A 39 -0.85 -10.38 14.67
C LEU A 39 -1.91 -9.72 13.78
N ASN A 40 -2.13 -8.40 13.91
CA ASN A 40 -3.07 -7.67 13.05
C ASN A 40 -2.56 -7.60 11.61
N CYS A 41 -1.29 -7.23 11.40
CA CYS A 41 -0.69 -7.21 10.07
C CYS A 41 -0.66 -8.60 9.43
N TRP A 42 -0.31 -9.63 10.20
CA TRP A 42 -0.35 -11.02 9.74
C TRP A 42 -1.76 -11.44 9.35
N SER A 43 -2.77 -11.16 10.18
CA SER A 43 -4.16 -11.48 9.89
C SER A 43 -4.67 -10.77 8.63
N LEU A 44 -4.29 -9.50 8.44
CA LEU A 44 -4.59 -8.74 7.23
C LEU A 44 -3.91 -9.38 6.01
N GLN A 45 -2.63 -9.74 6.12
CA GLN A 45 -1.87 -10.37 5.04
C GLN A 45 -2.45 -11.74 4.68
N GLU A 46 -2.83 -12.55 5.67
CA GLU A 46 -3.53 -13.82 5.46
C GLU A 46 -4.91 -13.65 4.82
N LEU A 47 -5.62 -12.56 5.11
CA LEU A 47 -6.91 -12.26 4.50
C LEU A 47 -6.75 -11.94 3.02
N VAL A 48 -5.75 -11.12 2.67
CA VAL A 48 -5.51 -10.73 1.27
C VAL A 48 -4.81 -11.82 0.47
N SER A 49 -4.00 -12.67 1.10
CA SER A 49 -3.31 -13.79 0.43
C SER A 49 -4.25 -14.84 -0.16
N ARG A 50 -5.53 -14.82 0.20
CA ARG A 50 -6.54 -15.75 -0.30
C ARG A 50 -6.94 -15.49 -1.75
N ASP A 51 -6.81 -14.26 -2.22
CA ASP A 51 -7.19 -13.87 -3.58
C ASP A 51 -6.31 -12.71 -4.06
N PRO A 52 -5.69 -12.79 -5.25
CA PRO A 52 -4.83 -11.73 -5.76
C PRO A 52 -5.56 -10.38 -5.88
N GLY A 53 -6.88 -10.37 -6.11
CA GLY A 53 -7.70 -9.16 -6.14
C GLY A 53 -7.86 -8.49 -4.78
N HIS A 54 -7.74 -9.23 -3.66
CA HIS A 54 -7.81 -8.62 -2.33
C HIS A 54 -6.60 -7.72 -2.03
N PHE A 55 -5.43 -7.99 -2.61
CA PHE A 55 -4.29 -7.09 -2.50
C PHE A 55 -4.57 -5.74 -3.16
N LEU A 56 -5.23 -5.75 -4.33
CA LEU A 56 -5.63 -4.52 -5.02
C LEU A 56 -6.65 -3.71 -4.20
N ILE A 57 -7.64 -4.40 -3.62
CA ILE A 57 -8.61 -3.77 -2.71
C ILE A 57 -7.88 -3.15 -1.50
N LEU A 58 -6.95 -3.87 -0.89
CA LEU A 58 -6.16 -3.36 0.24
C LEU A 58 -5.34 -2.13 -0.16
N LEU A 59 -4.69 -2.15 -1.32
CA LEU A 59 -3.92 -1.01 -1.81
C LEU A 59 -4.81 0.22 -2.03
N GLU A 60 -6.00 0.04 -2.60
CA GLU A 60 -6.95 1.14 -2.79
C GLU A 60 -7.42 1.72 -1.45
N GLN A 61 -7.71 0.87 -0.47
CA GLN A 61 -8.07 1.28 0.88
C GLN A 61 -6.93 2.03 1.59
N ILE A 62 -5.68 1.58 1.44
CA ILE A 62 -4.50 2.27 1.98
C ILE A 62 -4.35 3.65 1.34
N LEU A 63 -4.55 3.78 0.03
CA LEU A 63 -4.48 5.07 -0.67
C LEU A 63 -5.60 6.02 -0.24
N GLN A 64 -6.83 5.52 -0.11
CA GLN A 64 -7.95 6.32 0.38
C GLN A 64 -7.66 6.82 1.79
N LYS A 65 -7.14 5.96 2.67
CA LYS A 65 -6.76 6.34 4.03
C LYS A 65 -5.61 7.34 4.07
N THR A 66 -4.63 7.17 3.17
CA THR A 66 -3.49 8.09 3.03
C THR A 66 -3.99 9.48 2.62
N ARG A 67 -4.95 9.58 1.70
CA ARG A 67 -5.59 10.86 1.35
C ARG A 67 -6.34 11.47 2.53
N GLU A 68 -7.12 10.69 3.28
CA GLU A 68 -7.77 11.20 4.49
C GLU A 68 -6.78 11.75 5.51
N VAL A 69 -5.63 11.07 5.68
CA VAL A 69 -4.54 11.51 6.56
C VAL A 69 -3.92 12.81 6.07
N GLN A 70 -3.79 12.98 4.75
CA GLN A 70 -3.36 14.24 4.15
C GLN A 70 -4.32 15.37 4.50
N GLU A 71 -5.63 15.16 4.31
CA GLU A 71 -6.67 16.17 4.57
C GLU A 71 -6.78 16.53 6.06
N LYS A 72 -6.63 15.54 6.95
CA LYS A 72 -6.65 15.72 8.41
C LYS A 72 -5.33 16.25 8.97
N GLY A 73 -4.24 16.18 8.21
CA GLY A 73 -2.90 16.59 8.64
C GLY A 73 -2.27 15.66 9.69
N THR A 74 -2.55 14.36 9.65
CA THR A 74 -2.12 13.40 10.69
C THR A 74 -0.78 12.72 10.36
N TYR A 75 0.32 13.36 10.71
CA TYR A 75 1.69 12.86 10.44
C TYR A 75 2.01 11.48 11.01
N ASP A 76 1.39 11.11 12.13
CA ASP A 76 1.67 9.86 12.84
C ASP A 76 1.32 8.60 12.03
N LEU A 77 0.32 8.71 11.15
CA LEU A 77 -0.19 7.60 10.35
C LEU A 77 0.48 7.46 8.98
N LEU A 78 1.24 8.46 8.53
CA LEU A 78 1.84 8.44 7.19
C LEU A 78 2.90 7.34 7.04
N ALA A 79 3.83 7.26 8.01
CA ALA A 79 4.87 6.23 7.99
C ALA A 79 4.31 4.80 8.01
N PRO A 80 3.36 4.43 8.90
CA PRO A 80 2.77 3.10 8.87
C PRO A 80 1.95 2.82 7.60
N LEU A 81 1.24 3.82 7.04
CA LEU A 81 0.53 3.66 5.77
C LEU A 81 1.48 3.42 4.59
N ALA A 82 2.58 4.16 4.52
CA ALA A 82 3.61 3.98 3.50
C ALA A 82 4.27 2.60 3.57
N LEU A 83 4.57 2.10 4.77
CA LEU A 83 5.11 0.76 4.98
C LEU A 83 4.12 -0.33 4.57
N LEU A 84 2.85 -0.22 4.99
CA LEU A 84 1.81 -1.17 4.59
C LEU A 84 1.60 -1.17 3.08
N PHE A 85 1.58 0.01 2.45
CA PHE A 85 1.50 0.12 1.00
C PHE A 85 2.66 -0.61 0.33
N TYR A 86 3.89 -0.31 0.74
CA TYR A 86 5.11 -0.93 0.19
C TYR A 86 5.09 -2.45 0.32
N SER A 87 4.80 -2.99 1.51
CA SER A 87 4.70 -4.43 1.72
C SER A 87 3.58 -5.07 0.89
N THR A 88 2.45 -4.39 0.73
CA THR A 88 1.32 -4.90 -0.05
C THR A 88 1.65 -4.94 -1.54
N VAL A 89 2.32 -3.90 -2.08
CA VAL A 89 2.81 -3.90 -3.47
C VAL A 89 3.79 -5.04 -3.70
N LEU A 90 4.77 -5.23 -2.81
CA LEU A 90 5.72 -6.35 -2.91
C LEU A 90 5.06 -7.73 -2.84
N CYS A 91 3.96 -7.86 -2.10
CA CYS A 91 3.19 -9.10 -2.01
C CYS A 91 2.18 -9.26 -3.16
N THR A 92 1.99 -8.23 -4.00
CA THR A 92 1.05 -8.28 -5.11
C THR A 92 1.73 -8.97 -6.29
N PRO A 93 1.33 -10.19 -6.67
CA PRO A 93 2.07 -10.98 -7.66
C PRO A 93 1.94 -10.44 -9.10
N HIS A 94 0.83 -9.75 -9.40
CA HIS A 94 0.60 -9.18 -10.72
C HIS A 94 -0.35 -7.98 -10.61
N PHE A 95 0.07 -6.83 -11.14
CA PHE A 95 -0.81 -5.68 -11.31
C PHE A 95 -1.58 -5.84 -12.63
N PRO A 96 -2.91 -5.65 -12.63
CA PRO A 96 -3.65 -5.64 -13.89
C PRO A 96 -3.11 -4.52 -14.79
N PRO A 97 -2.94 -4.75 -16.10
CA PRO A 97 -2.44 -3.72 -17.03
C PRO A 97 -3.39 -2.53 -17.17
N ASP A 98 -4.66 -2.70 -16.81
CA ASP A 98 -5.69 -1.66 -16.77
C ASP A 98 -5.76 -0.93 -15.40
N SER A 99 -4.86 -1.26 -14.46
CA SER A 99 -4.90 -0.72 -13.11
C SER A 99 -4.16 0.61 -12.99
N ASP A 100 -4.90 1.71 -12.86
CA ASP A 100 -4.34 3.02 -12.52
C ASP A 100 -3.88 3.14 -11.05
N LEU A 101 -3.81 2.04 -10.30
CA LEU A 101 -3.62 2.07 -8.85
C LEU A 101 -2.23 2.63 -8.47
N LEU A 102 -1.18 2.20 -9.17
CA LEU A 102 0.17 2.73 -8.98
C LEU A 102 0.27 4.20 -9.41
N LEU A 103 -0.42 4.61 -10.47
CA LEU A 103 -0.47 5.99 -10.92
C LEU A 103 -1.19 6.91 -9.90
N LYS A 104 -2.32 6.43 -9.35
CA LYS A 104 -3.04 7.08 -8.24
C LYS A 104 -2.17 7.17 -7.00
N ALA A 105 -1.41 6.12 -6.69
CA ALA A 105 -0.46 6.10 -5.58
C ALA A 105 0.62 7.17 -5.76
N ALA A 106 1.26 7.20 -6.93
CA ALA A 106 2.28 8.19 -7.25
C ALA A 106 1.75 9.62 -7.08
N SER A 107 0.57 9.91 -7.64
CA SER A 107 -0.06 11.22 -7.49
C SER A 107 -0.37 11.57 -6.02
N THR A 108 -0.80 10.58 -5.23
CA THR A 108 -1.12 10.77 -3.80
C THR A 108 0.15 11.04 -2.99
N TYR A 109 1.21 10.24 -3.17
CA TYR A 109 2.49 10.42 -2.47
C TYR A 109 3.26 11.67 -2.90
N HIS A 110 3.08 12.14 -4.14
CA HIS A 110 3.62 13.42 -4.59
C HIS A 110 3.14 14.61 -3.74
N CYS A 111 1.89 14.59 -3.26
CA CYS A 111 1.36 15.65 -2.39
C CYS A 111 2.14 15.75 -1.07
N PHE A 112 2.65 14.63 -0.56
CA PHE A 112 3.42 14.58 0.69
C PHE A 112 4.86 15.06 0.54
N LEU A 113 5.35 15.32 -0.68
CA LEU A 113 6.67 15.96 -0.87
C LEU A 113 6.72 17.38 -0.28
N THR A 114 5.56 18.00 -0.07
CA THR A 114 5.45 19.30 0.59
C THR A 114 5.63 19.23 2.11
N TRP A 115 5.67 18.03 2.69
CA TRP A 115 5.78 17.82 4.13
C TRP A 115 7.24 17.84 4.62
N PRO A 116 7.51 18.15 5.90
CA PRO A 116 8.87 18.21 6.42
C PRO A 116 9.55 16.84 6.47
N VAL A 117 10.89 16.83 6.53
CA VAL A 117 11.71 15.63 6.78
C VAL A 117 11.30 15.02 8.13
N PRO A 118 11.18 13.68 8.25
CA PRO A 118 11.60 12.63 7.32
C PRO A 118 10.53 12.19 6.30
N TYR A 119 9.33 12.74 6.35
CA TYR A 119 8.18 12.26 5.57
C TYR A 119 8.38 12.41 4.07
N CYS A 120 8.91 13.55 3.62
CA CYS A 120 9.20 13.77 2.21
C CYS A 120 10.23 12.78 1.66
N SER A 121 11.27 12.43 2.42
CA SER A 121 12.27 11.43 2.01
C SER A 121 11.66 10.04 1.85
N ILE A 122 10.82 9.61 2.80
CA ILE A 122 10.10 8.33 2.71
C ILE A 122 9.20 8.31 1.46
N CYS A 123 8.48 9.40 1.20
CA CYS A 123 7.63 9.51 0.02
C CYS A 123 8.45 9.54 -1.28
N GLN A 124 9.63 10.16 -1.32
CA GLN A 124 10.52 10.12 -2.48
C GLN A 124 11.01 8.72 -2.79
N GLU A 125 11.43 7.95 -1.78
CA GLU A 125 11.83 6.55 -1.98
C GLU A 125 10.65 5.71 -2.48
N LEU A 126 9.47 5.90 -1.90
CA LEU A 126 8.27 5.19 -2.31
C LEU A 126 7.84 5.56 -3.74
N LEU A 127 7.93 6.83 -4.12
CA LEU A 127 7.67 7.29 -5.49
C LEU A 127 8.65 6.70 -6.49
N THR A 128 9.94 6.62 -6.12
CA THR A 128 10.97 6.00 -6.95
C THR A 128 10.68 4.52 -7.16
N PHE A 129 10.24 3.83 -6.11
CA PHE A 129 9.80 2.43 -6.20
C PHE A 129 8.57 2.28 -7.11
N ILE A 130 7.53 3.09 -6.92
CA ILE A 130 6.33 3.05 -7.77
C ILE A 130 6.66 3.36 -9.24
N ASP A 131 7.52 4.34 -9.52
CA ASP A 131 7.96 4.66 -10.88
C ASP A 131 8.75 3.51 -11.51
N ALA A 132 9.59 2.82 -10.73
CA ALA A 132 10.30 1.63 -11.18
C ALA A 132 9.33 0.48 -11.50
N GLU A 133 8.33 0.23 -10.66
CA GLU A 133 7.30 -0.78 -10.90
C GLU A 133 6.42 -0.43 -12.12
N LEU A 134 6.10 0.85 -12.34
CA LEU A 134 5.37 1.33 -13.52
C LEU A 134 6.20 1.21 -14.81
N LYS A 135 7.52 1.37 -14.71
CA LYS A 135 8.45 1.26 -15.84
C LYS A 135 8.92 -0.15 -16.08
N ALA A 136 8.72 -1.08 -15.15
CA ALA A 136 9.08 -2.47 -15.32
C ALA A 136 8.28 -3.00 -16.53
N PRO A 137 8.94 -3.36 -17.64
CA PRO A 137 8.25 -4.06 -18.71
C PRO A 137 7.80 -5.39 -18.12
N GLY A 138 6.49 -5.60 -18.01
CA GLY A 138 5.95 -6.94 -17.74
C GLY A 138 6.64 -7.90 -18.69
N GLU A 139 7.32 -8.90 -18.14
CA GLU A 139 8.34 -9.73 -18.77
C GLU A 139 8.25 -9.84 -20.31
N ASP A 140 9.16 -9.17 -21.01
CA ASP A 140 9.64 -9.65 -22.32
C ASP A 140 11.12 -10.04 -22.15
N GLN A 141 11.35 -11.28 -21.70
CA GLN A 141 12.58 -11.99 -22.08
C GLN A 141 12.43 -12.42 -23.54
N GLY A 142 12.53 -11.47 -24.47
CA GLY A 142 12.35 -11.66 -25.91
C GLY A 142 13.34 -10.83 -26.71
N GLY A 143 14.59 -10.74 -26.27
CA GLY A 143 15.57 -9.85 -26.90
C GLY A 143 17.01 -10.31 -26.78
N GLN A 144 17.30 -11.56 -27.17
CA GLN A 144 18.66 -11.92 -27.52
C GLN A 144 19.02 -11.16 -28.81
N GLY A 145 19.53 -9.94 -28.64
CA GLY A 145 20.40 -9.32 -29.62
C GLY A 145 21.64 -10.21 -29.77
N SER A 146 21.64 -11.04 -30.82
CA SER A 146 22.87 -11.56 -31.39
C SER A 146 22.96 -10.99 -32.80
N CYS A 147 23.61 -9.84 -32.90
CA CYS A 147 24.29 -9.45 -34.12
C CYS A 147 25.64 -10.16 -34.08
N ASP A 148 25.80 -11.22 -34.87
CA ASP A 148 27.03 -11.60 -35.57
C ASP A 148 26.69 -12.69 -36.60
#